data_AF-A0A4Q4D8C7-F1
#
_entry.id   AF-A0A4Q4D8C7-F1
#
_cell.length_a   1.000
_cell.length_b   1.000
_cell.length_c   1.000
_cell.angle_alpha   90.00
_cell.angle_beta   90.00
_cell.angle_gamma   90.00
#
_symmetry.space_group_name_H-M   'P 1'
#
loop_
_entity.id
_entity.type
_entity.pdbx_description
1 polymer ?
#
loop_
_entity_poly.entity_id
_entity_poly.type
_entity_poly.pdbx_seq_one_letter_code
_entity_poly.pdbx_strand_id
1 'polypeptide(L)' 'GVSMLFGCRMGICHTCDVPLAAGRVKDLRSGEEHDTPGEYIQTCISVATTDCTLNV' A
#
# COMPACT_ATOMS: atom_id res chain seq x y z
N GLY A 1 5.08 5.29 -16.56
CA GLY A 1 4.62 4.30 -15.58
C GLY A 1 5.72 4.10 -14.55
N VAL A 2 5.35 3.71 -13.33
CA VAL A 2 6.29 3.46 -12.23
C VAL A 2 6.52 1.96 -12.11
N SER A 3 7.77 1.53 -11.93
CA SER A 3 8.12 0.12 -11.71
C SER A 3 7.92 -0.24 -10.25
N MET A 4 6.80 -0.87 -9.92
CA MET A 4 6.53 -1.40 -8.58
C MET A 4 6.69 -2.92 -8.57
N LEU A 5 7.02 -3.47 -7.40
CA LEU A 5 6.99 -4.91 -7.20
C LEU A 5 5.53 -5.40 -7.32
N PHE A 6 5.32 -6.47 -8.09
CA PHE A 6 4.00 -7.05 -8.33
C PHE A 6 4.01 -8.56 -8.08
N GLY A 7 2.89 -9.08 -7.60
CA GLY A 7 2.70 -10.51 -7.32
C GLY A 7 1.28 -10.96 -7.61
N CYS A 8 0.64 -11.66 -6.65
CA CYS A 8 -0.69 -12.27 -6.79
C CYS A 8 -1.85 -11.30 -7.09
N ARG A 9 -1.69 -9.99 -6.82
CA ARG A 9 -2.74 -8.95 -6.93
C ARG A 9 -4.03 -9.19 -6.13
N MET A 10 -3.99 -10.11 -5.17
CA MET A 10 -5.10 -10.45 -4.27
C MET A 10 -4.75 -10.20 -2.80
N GLY A 11 -3.57 -9.61 -2.51
CA GLY A 11 -3.14 -9.30 -1.13
C GLY A 11 -2.63 -10.50 -0.31
N ILE A 12 -2.32 -11.65 -0.93
CA ILE A 12 -1.87 -12.86 -0.20
C ILE A 12 -0.35 -13.11 -0.25
N CYS A 13 0.35 -12.57 -1.25
CA CYS A 13 1.76 -12.91 -1.50
C CYS A 13 2.77 -11.92 -0.91
N HIS A 14 2.32 -10.75 -0.41
CA HIS A 14 3.16 -9.69 0.17
C HIS A 14 4.30 -9.16 -0.72
N THR A 15 4.32 -9.51 -2.00
CA THR A 15 5.32 -9.02 -2.97
C THR A 15 5.05 -7.57 -3.39
N CYS A 16 3.83 -7.08 -3.19
CA CYS A 16 3.41 -5.72 -3.56
C CYS A 16 3.57 -4.72 -2.39
N ASP A 17 4.25 -5.13 -1.31
CA ASP A 17 4.40 -4.35 -0.10
C ASP A 17 5.43 -3.23 -0.32
N VAL A 18 5.03 -2.00 -0.01
CA VAL A 18 5.83 -0.78 -0.19
C VAL A 18 5.72 0.06 1.09
N PRO A 19 6.80 0.68 1.57
CA PRO A 19 6.72 1.59 2.71
C PRO A 19 5.97 2.88 2.33
N LEU A 20 4.98 3.23 3.13
CA LEU A 20 4.23 4.48 3.03
C LEU A 20 5.15 5.64 3.46
N ALA A 21 5.41 6.62 2.59
CA ALA A 21 6.24 7.76 2.95
C ALA A 21 5.43 8.85 3.68
N ALA A 22 4.19 9.09 3.25
CA ALA A 22 3.27 10.04 3.87
C ALA A 22 1.83 9.78 3.42
N GLY A 23 0.87 10.29 4.17
CA GLY A 23 -0.56 10.24 3.85
C GLY A 23 -1.28 9.07 4.50
N ARG A 24 -2.48 8.75 4.00
CA ARG A 24 -3.32 7.67 4.52
C ARG A 24 -3.78 6.73 3.42
N VAL A 25 -3.64 5.44 3.68
CA VAL A 25 -4.17 4.37 2.83
C VAL A 25 -5.06 3.44 3.65
N LYS A 26 -5.98 2.76 2.98
CA LYS A 26 -6.89 1.80 3.60
C LYS A 26 -6.76 0.45 2.91
N ASP A 27 -6.51 -0.60 3.69
CA ASP A 27 -6.57 -1.98 3.21
C ASP A 27 -8.04 -2.36 2.95
N LEU A 28 -8.36 -2.79 1.72
CA LEU A 28 -9.73 -3.15 1.35
C LEU A 28 -10.17 -4.53 1.86
N ARG A 29 -9.23 -5.39 2.23
CA ARG A 29 -9.50 -6.74 2.77
C ARG A 29 -9.84 -6.67 4.26
N SER A 30 -9.06 -5.97 5.06
CA SER A 30 -9.30 -5.83 6.51
C SER A 30 -10.16 -4.61 6.84
N GLY A 31 -10.13 -3.57 6.01
CA GLY A 31 -10.71 -2.28 6.32
C GLY A 31 -9.83 -1.40 7.22
N GLU A 32 -8.61 -1.84 7.53
CA GLU A 32 -7.66 -1.12 8.38
C GLU A 32 -7.07 0.09 7.64
N GLU A 33 -6.91 1.20 8.35
CA GLU A 33 -6.29 2.41 7.81
C GLU A 33 -4.85 2.52 8.32
N HIS A 34 -3.93 2.75 7.39
CA HIS A 34 -2.53 2.98 7.64
C HIS A 34 -2.22 4.45 7.35
N ASP A 35 -1.89 5.21 8.39
CA ASP A 35 -1.46 6.61 8.31
C ASP A 35 -0.04 6.84 8.86
N THR A 36 0.65 5.76 9.25
CA THR A 36 2.00 5.85 9.83
C THR A 36 3.06 5.86 8.74
N PRO A 37 3.91 6.90 8.67
CA PRO A 37 5.08 6.89 7.79
C PRO A 37 6.04 5.74 8.13
N GLY A 38 6.47 5.01 7.12
CA GLY A 38 7.34 3.83 7.23
C GLY A 38 6.59 2.50 7.38
N GLU A 39 5.26 2.53 7.49
CA GLU A 39 4.44 1.32 7.53
C GLU A 39 4.37 0.64 6.15
N TYR A 40 4.44 -0.69 6.13
CA TYR A 40 4.37 -1.46 4.89
C TYR A 40 2.92 -1.68 4.50
N ILE A 41 2.56 -1.24 3.30
CA ILE A 41 1.20 -1.33 2.78
C ILE A 41 1.17 -2.08 1.45
N GLN A 42 0.08 -2.82 1.23
CA GLN A 42 -0.07 -3.69 0.06
C GLN A 42 -0.67 -2.89 -1.10
N THR A 43 0.17 -2.31 -1.95
CA THR A 43 -0.27 -1.45 -3.08
C THR A 43 -1.29 -2.09 -4.02
N CYS A 44 -1.34 -3.42 -4.06
CA CYS A 44 -2.26 -4.17 -4.90
C CYS A 44 -3.68 -4.32 -4.34
N ILE A 45 -3.94 -4.01 -3.07
CA ILE A 45 -5.27 -4.12 -2.42
C ILE A 45 -5.57 -2.94 -1.47
N SER A 46 -4.60 -2.06 -1.23
CA SER A 46 -4.78 -0.82 -0.48
C SER A 46 -5.20 0.33 -1.41
N VAL A 47 -6.11 1.17 -0.94
CA VAL A 47 -6.56 2.38 -1.64
C VAL A 47 -6.10 3.63 -0.89
N ALA A 48 -5.78 4.70 -1.60
CA ALA A 48 -5.48 5.99 -0.99
C ALA A 48 -6.77 6.63 -0.45
N THR A 49 -6.82 6.95 0.85
CA THR A 49 -7.95 7.69 1.45
C THR A 49 -7.72 9.20 1.34
N THR A 50 -6.45 9.63 1.36
CA THR A 50 -6.01 11.02 1.18
C THR A 50 -4.79 11.06 0.26
N ASP A 51 -4.27 12.25 -0.04
CA ASP A 51 -2.97 12.39 -0.69
C ASP A 51 -1.91 11.59 0.06
N CYS A 52 -1.33 10.60 -0.63
CA CYS A 52 -0.32 9.72 -0.09
C CYS A 52 0.90 9.64 -1.03
N THR A 53 2.06 9.46 -0.42
CA THR A 53 3.34 9.33 -1.11
C THR A 53 3.92 7.96 -0.80
N LEU A 54 4.37 7.25 -1.82
CA LEU A 54 4.96 5.92 -1.73
C LEU A 54 6.42 5.98 -2.17
N ASN A 55 7.29 5.27 -1.47
CA ASN A 55 8.70 5.17 -1.86
C ASN A 55 8.92 3.88 -2.67
N VAL A 56 9.08 4.04 -3.99
CA VAL A 56 9.15 2.96 -5.00
C VAL A 56 10.54 2.74 -5.54
#